data_AF-Q6Q6F8-F1
#
_entry.id   AF-Q6Q6F8-F1
#
_cell.length_a   1.000
_cell.length_b   1.000
_cell.length_c   1.000
_cell.angle_alpha   90.00
_cell.angle_beta   90.00
_cell.angle_gamma   90.00
#
_symmetry.space_group_name_H-M   'P 1'
#
loop_
_entity.id
_entity.type
_entity.pdbx_description
1 polymer ?
#
loop_
_entity_poly.entity_id
_entity_poly.type
_entity_poly.pdbx_seq_one_letter_code
_entity_poly.pdbx_strand_id
1 'polypeptide(L)'
;MRTFVHGDGRLPSDLAADLGLYRHRIFVEQLGWKLPSASEGFERDQYDRDDTVYVFARDDGGEICGCARLLPTTRPYLLKELFPALVAHDMPLPQSAAVWELSRFAANAEDPAGTGNPAWAVRPMLAAVVECAARLGARQLIGVTFLSMERLFRRIGVHAHRAGPAQQIDGRMVVACWIDLDAQTLAALDLDPLLCAPPAEAA
;
A
#
# COMPACT_ATOMS: atom_id res chain seq x y z
N MET A 1 17.75 1.16 3.86
CA MET A 1 16.56 2.05 3.87
C MET A 1 15.89 2.04 5.22
N ARG A 2 15.23 3.15 5.58
CA ARG A 2 14.46 3.33 6.81
C ARG A 2 13.05 3.78 6.48
N THR A 3 12.04 3.22 7.14
CA THR A 3 10.62 3.53 6.93
C THR A 3 10.13 4.62 7.90
N PHE A 4 9.15 5.39 7.44
CA PHE A 4 8.53 6.51 8.12
C PHE A 4 7.03 6.49 7.83
N VAL A 5 6.24 7.07 8.73
CA VAL A 5 4.79 7.19 8.60
C VAL A 5 4.41 8.66 8.76
N HIS A 6 3.55 9.16 7.88
CA HIS A 6 2.87 10.45 8.02
C HIS A 6 1.35 10.20 8.03
N GLY A 7 0.69 10.52 9.14
CA GLY A 7 -0.77 10.36 9.28
C GLY A 7 -1.48 11.50 10.01
N ASP A 8 -0.76 12.53 10.45
CA ASP A 8 -1.27 13.59 11.33
C ASP A 8 -1.73 14.83 10.55
N GLY A 9 -2.59 14.62 9.56
CA GLY A 9 -3.16 15.71 8.77
C GLY A 9 -2.40 15.99 7.47
N ARG A 10 -2.47 17.24 7.01
CA ARG A 10 -1.90 17.67 5.73
C ARG A 10 -0.41 17.33 5.62
N LEU A 11 -0.02 16.74 4.49
CA LEU A 11 1.38 16.53 4.14
C LEU A 11 2.15 17.87 4.12
N PRO A 12 3.30 17.99 4.82
CA PRO A 12 4.20 19.11 4.65
C PRO A 12 4.60 19.31 3.18
N SER A 13 4.78 20.54 2.74
CA SER A 13 5.06 20.88 1.32
C SER A 13 6.21 20.08 0.73
N ASP A 14 7.30 19.96 1.49
CA ASP A 14 8.54 19.36 1.01
C ASP A 14 8.38 17.83 0.91
N LEU A 15 7.70 17.22 1.88
CA LEU A 15 7.39 15.79 1.83
C LEU A 15 6.38 15.47 0.71
N ALA A 16 5.39 16.35 0.49
CA ALA A 16 4.48 16.21 -0.63
C ALA A 16 5.27 16.24 -1.94
N ALA A 17 6.15 17.22 -2.13
CA ALA A 17 7.02 17.36 -3.30
C ALA A 17 7.89 16.10 -3.54
N ASP A 18 8.58 15.61 -2.51
CA ASP A 18 9.39 14.39 -2.60
C ASP A 18 8.55 13.17 -3.00
N LEU A 19 7.38 12.99 -2.36
CA LEU A 19 6.52 11.84 -2.61
C LEU A 19 5.97 11.83 -4.03
N GLY A 20 5.45 12.94 -4.53
CA GLY A 20 4.89 12.93 -5.88
C GLY A 20 5.94 12.92 -6.99
N LEU A 21 7.17 13.41 -6.75
CA LEU A 21 8.31 13.17 -7.65
C LEU A 21 8.66 11.68 -7.72
N TYR A 22 8.78 11.03 -6.56
CA TYR A 22 9.03 9.59 -6.49
C TYR A 22 7.92 8.79 -7.18
N ARG A 23 6.66 9.10 -6.87
CA ARG A 23 5.49 8.46 -7.46
C ARG A 23 5.41 8.70 -8.97
N HIS A 24 5.75 9.89 -9.46
CA HIS A 24 5.80 10.16 -10.91
C HIS A 24 6.82 9.27 -11.61
N ARG A 25 8.05 9.20 -11.08
CA ARG A 25 9.10 8.32 -11.60
C ARG A 25 8.66 6.85 -11.67
N ILE A 26 7.97 6.34 -10.64
CA ILE A 26 7.52 4.95 -10.62
C ILE A 26 6.28 4.75 -11.51
N PHE A 27 5.17 5.43 -11.21
CA PHE A 27 3.87 5.12 -11.79
C PHE A 27 3.70 5.67 -13.20
N VAL A 28 4.30 6.83 -13.51
CA VAL A 28 4.22 7.45 -14.83
C VAL A 28 5.38 7.00 -15.70
N GLU A 29 6.64 7.25 -15.31
CA GLU A 29 7.78 6.99 -16.19
C GLU A 29 8.08 5.50 -16.37
N GLN A 30 8.15 4.73 -15.28
CA GLN A 30 8.50 3.30 -15.37
C GLN A 30 7.31 2.42 -15.74
N LEU A 31 6.14 2.65 -15.12
CA LEU A 31 4.96 1.81 -15.34
C LEU A 31 4.09 2.26 -16.51
N GLY A 32 4.24 3.49 -16.98
CA GLY A 32 3.55 4.05 -18.15
C GLY A 32 2.09 4.43 -17.90
N TRP A 33 1.70 4.71 -16.65
CA TRP A 33 0.31 5.06 -16.34
C TRP A 33 -0.05 6.43 -16.91
N LYS A 34 -1.19 6.49 -17.60
CA LYS A 34 -1.75 7.72 -18.17
C LYS A 34 -2.65 8.40 -17.14
N LEU A 35 -2.04 8.97 -16.11
CA LEU A 35 -2.76 9.71 -15.07
C LEU A 35 -2.98 11.18 -15.47
N PRO A 36 -4.04 11.86 -14.99
CA PRO A 36 -4.26 13.28 -15.30
C PRO A 36 -3.08 14.20 -14.98
N SER A 37 -2.35 13.95 -13.88
CA SER A 37 -1.19 14.76 -13.47
C SER A 37 0.14 14.35 -14.15
N ALA A 38 0.13 13.35 -15.05
CA ALA A 38 1.35 12.78 -15.62
C ALA A 38 2.24 13.80 -16.36
N SER A 39 1.65 14.87 -16.92
CA SER A 39 2.38 15.94 -17.63
C SER A 39 3.04 16.97 -16.72
N GLU A 40 2.74 16.97 -15.42
CA GLU A 40 3.19 18.00 -14.47
C GLU A 40 4.49 17.63 -13.75
N GLY A 41 5.11 16.49 -14.09
CA GLY A 41 6.31 15.99 -13.41
C GLY A 41 6.07 15.53 -11.97
N PHE A 42 4.81 15.40 -11.57
CA PHE A 42 4.40 15.05 -10.21
C PHE A 42 3.15 14.16 -10.26
N GLU A 43 3.08 13.15 -9.38
CA GLU A 43 1.93 12.25 -9.33
C GLU A 43 1.09 12.46 -8.07
N ARG A 44 -0.17 12.85 -8.29
CA ARG A 44 -1.19 13.03 -7.26
C ARG A 44 -2.58 12.76 -7.83
N ASP A 45 -3.49 12.29 -7.00
CA ASP A 45 -4.90 12.14 -7.36
C ASP A 45 -5.82 12.67 -6.24
N GLN A 46 -7.14 12.51 -6.42
CA GLN A 46 -8.16 12.99 -5.48
C GLN A 46 -8.14 12.28 -4.11
N TYR A 47 -7.41 11.17 -3.98
CA TYR A 47 -7.26 10.45 -2.73
C TYR A 47 -6.04 10.91 -1.92
N ASP A 48 -5.30 11.92 -2.38
CA ASP A 48 -4.26 12.59 -1.62
C ASP A 48 -4.86 13.77 -0.84
N ARG A 49 -5.42 13.44 0.33
CA ARG A 49 -6.22 14.31 1.20
C ARG A 49 -5.54 14.51 2.55
N ASP A 50 -6.07 15.42 3.36
CA ASP A 50 -5.56 15.67 4.72
C ASP A 50 -5.75 14.45 5.65
N ASP A 51 -6.64 13.49 5.35
CA ASP A 51 -6.82 12.25 6.12
C ASP A 51 -6.05 11.04 5.54
N THR A 52 -5.24 11.25 4.51
CA THR A 52 -4.48 10.18 3.87
C THR A 52 -3.24 9.85 4.68
N VAL A 53 -3.05 8.57 4.98
CA VAL A 53 -1.85 8.09 5.68
C VAL A 53 -0.83 7.63 4.64
N TYR A 54 0.39 8.11 4.75
CA TYR A 54 1.50 7.71 3.90
C TYR A 54 2.53 6.94 4.70
N VAL A 55 3.00 5.83 4.13
CA VAL A 55 4.18 5.12 4.59
C VAL A 55 5.23 5.27 3.51
N PHE A 56 6.44 5.70 3.88
CA PHE A 56 7.51 5.91 2.92
C PHE A 56 8.85 5.46 3.48
N ALA A 57 9.77 5.11 2.60
CA ALA A 57 11.13 4.77 2.98
C ALA A 57 12.12 5.74 2.36
N ARG A 58 13.17 6.06 3.12
CA ARG A 58 14.34 6.77 2.61
C ARG A 58 15.57 5.86 2.60
N ASP A 59 16.43 6.01 1.61
CA ASP A 59 17.73 5.36 1.55
C ASP A 59 18.75 6.08 2.46
N ASP A 60 20.02 5.65 2.40
CA ASP A 60 21.09 6.21 3.24
C ASP A 60 21.50 7.63 2.80
N GLY A 61 21.16 8.03 1.56
CA GLY A 61 21.30 9.40 1.06
C GLY A 61 20.15 10.31 1.45
N GLY A 62 19.08 9.75 2.03
CA GLY A 62 17.87 10.47 2.42
C GLY A 62 16.85 10.62 1.30
N GLU A 63 17.06 10.02 0.12
CA GLU A 63 16.10 10.05 -0.97
C GLU A 63 14.97 9.04 -0.75
N ILE A 64 13.75 9.34 -1.22
CA ILE A 64 12.64 8.38 -1.13
C ILE A 64 12.92 7.18 -2.05
N CYS A 65 12.91 5.98 -1.46
CA CYS A 65 13.13 4.71 -2.15
C CYS A 65 11.95 3.72 -1.96
N GLY A 66 10.83 4.20 -1.42
CA GLY A 66 9.60 3.44 -1.28
C GLY A 66 8.44 4.31 -0.81
N CYS A 67 7.23 4.01 -1.27
CA CYS A 67 6.01 4.66 -0.81
C CYS A 67 4.83 3.69 -0.77
N ALA A 68 3.84 4.03 0.05
CA ALA A 68 2.55 3.40 0.13
C ALA A 68 1.54 4.41 0.66
N ARG A 69 0.28 4.25 0.26
CA ARG A 69 -0.84 5.08 0.68
C ARG A 69 -1.90 4.22 1.34
N LEU A 70 -2.34 4.64 2.51
CA LEU A 70 -3.41 4.02 3.30
C LEU A 70 -4.62 4.96 3.36
N LEU A 71 -5.80 4.44 3.03
CA LEU A 71 -7.07 5.18 3.01
C LEU A 71 -8.13 4.44 3.83
N PRO A 72 -8.88 5.11 4.72
CA PRO A 72 -9.93 4.44 5.47
C PRO A 72 -11.11 4.09 4.55
N THR A 73 -11.59 2.84 4.58
CA THR A 73 -12.72 2.43 3.70
C THR A 73 -14.06 3.07 4.10
N THR A 74 -14.12 3.74 5.25
CA THR A 74 -15.25 4.59 5.66
C THR A 74 -15.36 5.91 4.89
N ARG A 75 -14.38 6.23 4.03
CA ARG A 75 -14.34 7.39 3.15
C ARG A 75 -14.14 6.95 1.69
N PRO A 76 -14.26 7.83 0.68
CA PRO A 76 -13.85 7.54 -0.69
C PRO A 76 -12.46 6.91 -0.82
N TYR A 77 -12.36 5.80 -1.56
CA TYR A 77 -11.12 5.06 -1.82
C TYR A 77 -11.11 4.48 -3.25
N LEU A 78 -9.92 4.20 -3.77
CA LEU A 78 -9.66 4.00 -5.20
C LEU A 78 -10.36 2.76 -5.77
N LEU A 79 -10.31 1.63 -5.05
CA LEU A 79 -10.92 0.37 -5.48
C LEU A 79 -12.44 0.50 -5.60
N LYS A 80 -13.10 1.19 -4.66
CA LYS A 80 -14.56 1.34 -4.69
C LYS A 80 -15.05 2.23 -5.82
N GLU A 81 -14.33 3.29 -6.13
CA GLU A 81 -14.79 4.29 -7.11
C GLU A 81 -14.32 4.00 -8.54
N LEU A 82 -13.10 3.48 -8.71
CA LEU A 82 -12.49 3.34 -10.03
C LEU A 82 -12.41 1.89 -10.50
N PHE A 83 -12.30 0.93 -9.58
CA PHE A 83 -12.14 -0.48 -9.93
C PHE A 83 -13.12 -1.44 -9.22
N PRO A 84 -14.41 -1.08 -9.02
CA PRO A 84 -15.33 -1.93 -8.28
C PRO A 84 -15.53 -3.30 -8.93
N ALA A 85 -15.39 -3.37 -10.27
CA ALA A 85 -15.53 -4.60 -11.04
C ALA A 85 -14.43 -5.65 -10.77
N LEU A 86 -13.35 -5.31 -10.04
CA LEU A 86 -12.31 -6.26 -9.64
C LEU A 86 -12.71 -7.12 -8.43
N VAL A 87 -13.75 -6.72 -7.70
CA VAL A 87 -14.30 -7.50 -6.58
C VAL A 87 -15.34 -8.48 -7.12
N ALA A 88 -15.41 -9.68 -6.54
CA ALA A 88 -16.41 -10.68 -6.87
C ALA A 88 -17.83 -10.09 -6.72
N HIS A 89 -18.72 -10.42 -7.65
CA HIS A 89 -20.05 -9.79 -7.76
C HIS A 89 -20.93 -9.94 -6.51
N ASP A 90 -20.69 -10.97 -5.71
CA ASP A 90 -21.42 -11.31 -4.48
C ASP A 90 -20.77 -10.75 -3.21
N MET A 91 -19.62 -10.07 -3.32
CA MET A 91 -18.94 -9.45 -2.18
C MET A 91 -19.17 -7.93 -2.12
N PRO A 92 -19.66 -7.40 -0.99
CA PRO A 92 -19.77 -5.95 -0.81
C PRO A 92 -18.38 -5.32 -0.70
N LEU A 93 -18.22 -4.15 -1.31
CA LEU A 93 -17.05 -3.30 -1.07
C LEU A 93 -17.05 -2.80 0.39
N PRO A 94 -15.93 -2.92 1.12
CA PRO A 94 -15.89 -2.60 2.54
C PRO A 94 -16.19 -1.12 2.81
N GLN A 95 -16.88 -0.88 3.93
CA GLN A 95 -17.04 0.43 4.55
C GLN A 95 -16.92 0.25 6.06
N SER A 96 -15.70 0.02 6.54
CA SER A 96 -15.44 -0.41 7.91
C SER A 96 -14.21 0.28 8.49
N ALA A 97 -14.26 0.67 9.76
CA ALA A 97 -13.10 1.21 10.47
C ALA A 97 -11.98 0.15 10.63
N ALA A 98 -12.33 -1.15 10.56
CA ALA A 98 -11.38 -2.25 10.62
C ALA A 98 -10.76 -2.60 9.26
N VAL A 99 -11.10 -1.89 8.19
CA VAL A 99 -10.56 -2.15 6.85
C VAL A 99 -10.01 -0.86 6.24
N TRP A 100 -8.77 -0.93 5.78
CA TRP A 100 -8.09 0.15 5.09
C TRP A 100 -7.71 -0.26 3.67
N GLU A 101 -7.80 0.67 2.73
CA GLU A 101 -7.25 0.47 1.39
C GLU A 101 -5.73 0.73 1.38
N LEU A 102 -4.97 -0.18 0.78
CA LEU A 102 -3.59 0.02 0.37
C LEU A 102 -3.52 0.35 -1.13
N SER A 103 -2.97 1.52 -1.46
CA SER A 103 -2.72 1.97 -2.84
C SER A 103 -1.33 2.60 -2.98
N ARG A 104 -0.90 2.90 -4.22
CA ARG A 104 0.42 3.50 -4.53
C ARG A 104 1.60 2.82 -3.81
N PHE A 105 1.55 1.50 -3.71
CA PHE A 105 2.61 0.70 -3.10
C PHE A 105 3.74 0.46 -4.09
N ALA A 106 4.94 0.97 -3.77
CA ALA A 106 6.16 0.79 -4.53
C ALA A 106 7.37 0.78 -3.60
N ALA A 107 8.38 -0.03 -3.93
CA ALA A 107 9.65 -0.08 -3.22
C ALA A 107 10.76 -0.42 -4.22
N ASN A 108 11.80 0.40 -4.27
CA ASN A 108 12.91 0.28 -5.22
C ASN A 108 14.29 0.50 -4.57
N ALA A 109 14.40 0.27 -3.26
CA ALA A 109 15.69 0.31 -2.57
C ALA A 109 16.65 -0.71 -3.17
N GLU A 110 17.90 -0.29 -3.38
CA GLU A 110 18.95 -1.19 -3.85
C GLU A 110 19.19 -2.31 -2.83
N ASP A 111 19.38 -3.52 -3.37
CA ASP A 111 19.77 -4.69 -2.59
C ASP A 111 21.30 -4.67 -2.43
N PRO A 112 21.84 -4.50 -1.20
CA PRO A 112 23.27 -4.49 -0.96
C PRO A 112 23.97 -5.78 -1.37
N ALA A 113 23.24 -6.90 -1.38
CA ALA A 113 23.76 -8.20 -1.80
C ALA A 113 23.73 -8.38 -3.33
N GLY A 114 23.12 -7.44 -4.08
CA GLY A 114 23.06 -7.48 -5.54
C GLY A 114 22.28 -8.67 -6.10
N THR A 115 21.42 -9.31 -5.30
CA THR A 115 20.69 -10.52 -5.72
C THR A 115 19.54 -10.21 -6.68
N GLY A 116 19.16 -8.93 -6.77
CA GLY A 116 17.99 -8.50 -7.54
C GLY A 116 16.67 -9.01 -6.96
N ASN A 117 16.65 -9.47 -5.71
CA ASN A 117 15.43 -9.99 -5.09
C ASN A 117 14.53 -8.81 -4.64
N PRO A 118 13.38 -8.58 -5.30
CA PRO A 118 12.50 -7.46 -4.96
C PRO A 118 11.91 -7.56 -3.55
N ALA A 119 11.94 -8.75 -2.93
CA ALA A 119 11.49 -8.93 -1.55
C ALA A 119 12.32 -8.11 -0.55
N TRP A 120 13.58 -7.80 -0.86
CA TRP A 120 14.45 -7.00 0.01
C TRP A 120 13.86 -5.63 0.31
N ALA A 121 13.37 -4.92 -0.73
CA ALA A 121 12.73 -3.63 -0.57
C ALA A 121 11.25 -3.76 -0.18
N VAL A 122 10.54 -4.75 -0.73
CA VAL A 122 9.08 -4.88 -0.54
C VAL A 122 8.71 -5.34 0.86
N ARG A 123 9.43 -6.30 1.46
CA ARG A 123 9.11 -6.86 2.78
C ARG A 123 9.12 -5.81 3.90
N PRO A 124 10.20 -5.05 4.13
CA PRO A 124 10.20 -3.96 5.12
C PRO A 124 9.18 -2.84 4.85
N MET A 125 8.92 -2.48 3.58
CA MET A 125 7.83 -1.54 3.26
C MET A 125 6.47 -2.11 3.64
N LEU A 126 6.21 -3.37 3.34
CA LEU A 126 4.95 -4.05 3.70
C LEU A 126 4.81 -4.19 5.22
N ALA A 127 5.90 -4.47 5.94
CA ALA A 127 5.93 -4.52 7.41
C ALA A 127 5.50 -3.18 8.01
N ALA A 128 6.07 -2.07 7.54
CA ALA A 128 5.71 -0.73 8.00
C ALA A 128 4.25 -0.37 7.68
N VAL A 129 3.74 -0.78 6.52
CA VAL A 129 2.33 -0.61 6.14
C VAL A 129 1.40 -1.40 7.07
N VAL A 130 1.70 -2.67 7.32
CA VAL A 130 0.88 -3.53 8.18
C VAL A 130 0.90 -3.02 9.63
N GLU A 131 2.07 -2.69 10.16
CA GLU A 131 2.19 -2.14 11.51
C GLU A 131 1.40 -0.83 11.67
N CYS A 132 1.53 0.08 10.69
CA CYS A 132 0.78 1.32 10.68
C CYS A 132 -0.73 1.07 10.66
N ALA A 133 -1.21 0.25 9.73
CA ALA A 133 -2.64 -0.07 9.61
C ALA A 133 -3.20 -0.74 10.86
N ALA A 134 -2.48 -1.70 11.45
CA ALA A 134 -2.89 -2.37 12.68
C ALA A 134 -3.01 -1.38 13.85
N ARG A 135 -2.05 -0.46 14.01
CA ARG A 135 -2.12 0.61 15.02
C ARG A 135 -3.28 1.58 14.81
N LEU A 136 -3.73 1.74 13.56
CA LEU A 136 -4.94 2.50 13.21
C LEU A 136 -6.24 1.70 13.40
N GLY A 137 -6.15 0.47 13.94
CA GLY A 137 -7.29 -0.41 14.20
C GLY A 137 -7.71 -1.29 13.02
N ALA A 138 -6.93 -1.33 11.95
CA ALA A 138 -7.21 -2.23 10.83
C ALA A 138 -7.02 -3.69 11.24
N ARG A 139 -7.89 -4.56 10.73
CA ARG A 139 -7.75 -6.02 10.77
C ARG A 139 -7.44 -6.60 9.39
N GLN A 140 -7.75 -5.85 8.35
CA GLN A 140 -7.49 -6.26 6.97
C GLN A 140 -7.11 -5.04 6.12
N LEU A 141 -6.25 -5.28 5.15
CA LEU A 141 -5.99 -4.36 4.05
C LEU A 141 -6.67 -4.89 2.79
N ILE A 142 -7.19 -3.98 1.97
CA ILE A 142 -7.66 -4.29 0.61
C ILE A 142 -6.97 -3.37 -0.39
N GLY A 143 -6.74 -3.81 -1.62
CA GLY A 143 -6.26 -2.90 -2.66
C GLY A 143 -6.21 -3.52 -4.04
N VAL A 144 -6.19 -2.65 -5.05
CA VAL A 144 -5.82 -3.07 -6.41
C VAL A 144 -4.31 -3.21 -6.47
N THR A 145 -3.83 -4.39 -6.86
CA THR A 145 -2.41 -4.67 -7.00
C THR A 145 -2.11 -5.40 -8.29
N PHE A 146 -0.87 -5.31 -8.76
CA PHE A 146 -0.42 -6.11 -9.89
C PHE A 146 -0.37 -7.59 -9.50
N LEU A 147 -0.67 -8.46 -10.46
CA LEU A 147 -0.60 -9.90 -10.25
C LEU A 147 0.80 -10.37 -9.84
N SER A 148 1.86 -9.68 -10.30
CA SER A 148 3.24 -9.92 -9.88
C SER A 148 3.48 -9.56 -8.41
N MET A 149 2.88 -8.47 -7.94
CA MET A 149 2.98 -8.02 -6.55
C MET A 149 2.19 -8.94 -5.62
N GLU A 150 1.00 -9.41 -6.03
CA GLU A 150 0.27 -10.47 -5.30
C GLU A 150 1.15 -11.71 -5.07
N ARG A 151 1.81 -12.20 -6.14
CA ARG A 151 2.72 -13.35 -6.04
C ARG A 151 3.88 -13.08 -5.08
N LEU A 152 4.39 -11.84 -5.06
CA LEU A 152 5.44 -11.44 -4.14
C LEU A 152 4.96 -11.42 -2.68
N PHE A 153 3.77 -10.90 -2.40
CA PHE A 153 3.17 -10.95 -1.06
C PHE A 153 3.03 -12.39 -0.56
N ARG A 154 2.50 -13.29 -1.40
CA ARG A 154 2.42 -14.72 -1.05
C ARG A 154 3.78 -15.36 -0.81
N ARG A 155 4.81 -14.96 -1.56
CA ARG A 155 6.19 -15.43 -1.36
C ARG A 155 6.83 -14.89 -0.07
N ILE A 156 6.47 -13.68 0.36
CA ILE A 156 6.88 -13.13 1.66
C ILE A 156 6.22 -13.92 2.80
N GLY A 157 5.04 -14.48 2.57
CA GLY A 157 4.35 -15.36 3.53
C GLY A 157 3.14 -14.72 4.20
N VAL A 158 2.80 -13.47 3.87
CA VAL A 158 1.60 -12.80 4.39
C VAL A 158 0.33 -13.51 3.92
N HIS A 159 -0.75 -13.39 4.69
CA HIS A 159 -2.05 -13.97 4.37
C HIS A 159 -2.79 -13.15 3.30
N ALA A 160 -2.25 -13.18 2.07
CA ALA A 160 -2.82 -12.50 0.93
C ALA A 160 -3.77 -13.39 0.12
N HIS A 161 -4.99 -12.94 -0.11
CA HIS A 161 -6.01 -13.66 -0.88
C HIS A 161 -6.83 -12.72 -1.76
N ARG A 162 -7.45 -13.25 -2.81
CA ARG A 162 -8.13 -12.40 -3.81
C ARG A 162 -9.52 -12.00 -3.35
N ALA A 163 -9.89 -10.75 -3.61
CA ALA A 163 -11.26 -10.26 -3.51
C ALA A 163 -12.08 -10.54 -4.79
N GLY A 164 -11.44 -10.96 -5.88
CA GLY A 164 -12.08 -11.31 -7.14
C GLY A 164 -11.08 -11.84 -8.18
N PRO A 165 -11.52 -12.22 -9.39
CA PRO A 165 -10.64 -12.71 -10.43
C PRO A 165 -9.67 -11.62 -10.90
N ALA A 166 -8.47 -12.04 -11.34
CA ALA A 166 -7.53 -11.11 -11.98
C ALA A 166 -8.07 -10.67 -13.34
N GLN A 167 -7.89 -9.40 -13.68
CA GLN A 167 -8.32 -8.81 -14.94
C GLN A 167 -7.18 -8.04 -15.59
N GLN A 168 -7.27 -7.86 -16.91
CA GLN A 168 -6.30 -7.05 -17.64
C GLN A 168 -6.84 -5.62 -17.79
N ILE A 169 -6.09 -4.64 -17.28
CA ILE A 169 -6.38 -3.22 -17.43
C ILE A 169 -5.16 -2.56 -18.06
N ASP A 170 -5.35 -1.89 -19.19
CA ASP A 170 -4.28 -1.23 -19.97
C ASP A 170 -3.05 -2.12 -20.21
N GLY A 171 -3.30 -3.39 -20.55
CA GLY A 171 -2.25 -4.37 -20.82
C GLY A 171 -1.56 -4.96 -19.59
N ARG A 172 -1.91 -4.53 -18.37
CA ARG A 172 -1.37 -5.05 -17.10
C ARG A 172 -2.37 -5.97 -16.41
N MET A 173 -1.89 -7.10 -15.90
CA MET A 173 -2.70 -7.99 -15.07
C MET A 173 -2.78 -7.45 -13.64
N VAL A 174 -3.99 -7.13 -13.20
CA VAL A 174 -4.29 -6.59 -11.87
C VAL A 174 -5.33 -7.44 -11.16
N VAL A 175 -5.39 -7.32 -9.83
CA VAL A 175 -6.34 -8.04 -9.00
C VAL A 175 -6.68 -7.20 -7.76
N ALA A 176 -7.92 -7.26 -7.30
CA ALA A 176 -8.26 -6.80 -5.96
C ALA A 176 -7.80 -7.86 -4.94
N CYS A 177 -6.95 -7.45 -4.00
CA CYS A 177 -6.28 -8.35 -3.05
C CYS A 177 -6.53 -7.90 -1.62
N TRP A 178 -6.89 -8.86 -0.78
CA TRP A 178 -6.94 -8.76 0.67
C TRP A 178 -5.60 -9.17 1.27
N ILE A 179 -5.24 -8.56 2.40
CA ILE A 179 -4.19 -9.02 3.31
C ILE A 179 -4.78 -8.99 4.73
N ASP A 180 -4.91 -10.16 5.34
CA ASP A 180 -5.38 -10.26 6.73
C ASP A 180 -4.24 -9.90 7.68
N LEU A 181 -4.50 -9.04 8.66
CA LEU A 181 -3.52 -8.63 9.67
C LEU A 181 -3.56 -9.60 10.86
N ASP A 182 -3.39 -10.89 10.55
CA ASP A 182 -3.45 -11.98 11.51
C ASP A 182 -2.05 -12.46 11.94
N ALA A 183 -2.01 -13.50 12.78
CA ALA A 183 -0.75 -14.06 13.27
C ALA A 183 0.19 -14.53 12.14
N GLN A 184 -0.34 -14.99 11.01
CA GLN A 184 0.48 -15.39 9.86
C GLN A 184 1.17 -14.18 9.25
N THR A 185 0.42 -13.11 8.96
CA THR A 185 0.98 -11.89 8.38
C THR A 185 1.97 -11.22 9.32
N LEU A 186 1.65 -11.11 10.62
CA LEU A 186 2.55 -10.50 11.61
C LEU A 186 3.85 -11.29 11.73
N ALA A 187 3.78 -12.63 11.80
CA ALA A 187 4.97 -13.47 11.85
C ALA A 187 5.82 -13.38 10.57
N ALA A 188 5.21 -13.36 9.39
CA ALA A 188 5.94 -13.24 8.12
C ALA A 188 6.73 -11.91 7.99
N LEU A 189 6.27 -10.88 8.68
CA LEU A 189 6.82 -9.52 8.65
C LEU A 189 7.66 -9.16 9.89
N ASP A 190 7.94 -10.13 10.78
CA ASP A 190 8.66 -9.93 12.05
C ASP A 190 8.03 -8.83 12.93
N LEU A 191 6.70 -8.74 12.95
CA LEU A 191 5.94 -7.75 13.72
C LEU A 191 5.45 -8.30 15.06
N ASP A 192 5.16 -7.40 16.01
CA ASP A 192 4.63 -7.76 17.32
C ASP A 192 3.28 -8.49 17.19
N PRO A 193 3.15 -9.74 17.66
CA PRO A 193 1.90 -10.48 17.65
C PRO A 193 0.76 -9.78 18.40
N LEU A 194 1.04 -8.89 19.35
CA LEU A 194 0.01 -8.13 20.07
C LEU A 194 -0.76 -7.15 19.18
N LEU A 195 -0.26 -6.84 17.98
CA LEU A 195 -0.98 -6.01 17.01
C LEU A 195 -2.29 -6.64 16.52
N CYS A 196 -2.48 -7.96 16.63
CA CYS A 196 -3.74 -8.61 16.29
C CYS A 196 -4.71 -8.74 17.49
N ALA A 197 -4.30 -8.32 18.69
CA ALA A 197 -5.17 -8.39 19.86
C ALA A 197 -6.33 -7.40 19.72
N PRO A 198 -7.57 -7.78 20.12
CA PRO A 198 -8.64 -6.81 20.22
C PRO A 198 -8.22 -5.69 21.19
N PRO A 199 -8.62 -4.41 20.95
CA PRO A 199 -8.36 -3.36 21.91
C PRO A 199 -8.93 -3.80 23.26
N ALA A 200 -8.13 -3.68 24.32
CA ALA A 200 -8.58 -3.99 25.67
C ALA A 200 -9.90 -3.25 25.91
N GLU A 201 -10.97 -3.98 26.18
CA GLU A 201 -12.26 -3.37 26.50
C GLU A 201 -12.03 -2.40 27.66
N ALA A 202 -12.26 -1.11 27.41
CA ALA A 202 -12.27 -0.11 28.46
C ALA A 202 -13.45 -0.47 29.39
N ALA A 203 -13.10 -1.04 30.55
CA ALA A 203 -14.02 -1.35 31.64
C ALA A 203 -14.65 -0.08 32.23
#